data_AF-A0A1H3PB70-F1
#
_entry.id   AF-A0A1H3PB70-F1
#
_cell.length_a   1.000
_cell.length_b   1.000
_cell.length_c   1.000
_cell.angle_alpha   90.00
_cell.angle_beta   90.00
_cell.angle_gamma   90.00
#
_symmetry.space_group_name_H-M   'P 1'
#
loop_
_entity.id
_entity.type
_entity.pdbx_description
1 polymer ?
#
loop_
_entity_poly.entity_id
_entity_poly.type
_entity_poly.pdbx_seq_one_letter_code
_entity_poly.pdbx_strand_id
1 'polypeptide(L)'
;MQWDDLEQALDDAERVLEPPRPVRVQWSSEWHAPALLHGWQRDEHRGGGWLGCVEYYRQFAPGSGYAVGRWTPVWNIQPLLGRDQ
;
A
#
# COMPACT_ATOMS: atom_id res chain seq x y z
N MET A 1 -23.29 -21.89 6.09
CA MET A 1 -22.52 -20.78 5.49
C MET A 1 -22.89 -20.74 4.03
N GLN A 2 -23.66 -19.72 3.68
CA GLN A 2 -24.29 -19.54 2.36
C GLN A 2 -23.37 -18.63 1.54
N TRP A 3 -23.22 -18.88 0.24
CA TRP A 3 -22.26 -18.17 -0.62
C TRP A 3 -22.40 -16.64 -0.60
N ASP A 4 -23.58 -16.13 -0.27
CA ASP A 4 -23.90 -14.70 -0.17
C ASP A 4 -23.19 -14.00 1.01
N ASP A 5 -22.87 -14.70 2.11
CA ASP A 5 -22.09 -14.15 3.24
C ASP A 5 -20.59 -14.00 2.90
N LEU A 6 -20.12 -14.74 1.88
CA LEU A 6 -18.71 -14.78 1.47
C LEU A 6 -18.38 -13.64 0.48
N GLU A 7 -19.30 -13.29 -0.42
CA GLU A 7 -19.15 -12.12 -1.30
C GLU A 7 -19.21 -10.80 -0.53
N GLN A 8 -20.11 -10.69 0.47
CA GLN A 8 -20.20 -9.51 1.34
C GLN A 8 -18.91 -9.28 2.16
N ALA A 9 -18.27 -10.36 2.66
CA ALA A 9 -16.97 -10.30 3.33
C ALA A 9 -15.78 -10.02 2.39
N LEU A 10 -15.96 -10.16 1.07
CA LEU A 10 -14.94 -9.89 0.06
C LEU A 10 -15.05 -8.46 -0.53
N ASP A 11 -16.24 -7.86 -0.51
CA ASP A 11 -16.50 -6.45 -0.86
C ASP A 11 -16.24 -5.48 0.31
N ASP A 12 -16.48 -5.89 1.56
CA ASP A 12 -16.20 -5.05 2.74
C ASP A 12 -14.68 -4.93 3.04
N ALA A 13 -13.86 -5.69 2.32
CA ALA A 13 -12.41 -5.83 2.48
C ALA A 13 -11.61 -5.16 1.33
N GLU A 14 -11.94 -3.93 0.96
CA GLU A 14 -10.92 -2.93 0.58
C GLU A 14 -9.90 -2.86 1.75
N ARG A 15 -8.86 -3.70 1.65
CA ARG A 15 -8.08 -4.23 2.78
C ARG A 15 -7.27 -3.15 3.52
N VAL A 16 -7.83 -2.49 4.51
CA VAL A 16 -7.03 -1.71 5.48
C VAL A 16 -6.06 -2.66 6.21
N LEU A 17 -4.80 -2.24 6.36
CA LEU A 17 -3.74 -3.00 7.03
C LEU A 17 -3.39 -2.30 8.33
N GLU A 18 -3.71 -2.95 9.45
CA GLU A 18 -3.33 -2.51 10.78
C GLU A 18 -2.44 -3.56 11.47
N PRO A 19 -1.19 -3.23 11.85
CA PRO A 19 -0.50 -1.97 11.54
C PRO A 19 -0.11 -1.86 10.05
N PRO A 20 0.15 -0.63 9.53
CA PRO A 20 0.64 -0.44 8.17
C PRO A 20 1.93 -1.25 7.92
N ARG A 21 2.03 -1.84 6.72
CA ARG A 21 3.14 -2.74 6.38
C ARG A 21 4.32 -1.97 5.77
N PRO A 22 5.56 -2.23 6.20
CA PRO A 22 6.74 -1.60 5.60
C PRO A 22 6.97 -2.13 4.17
N VAL A 23 7.09 -1.20 3.23
CA VAL A 23 7.29 -1.46 1.80
C VAL A 23 8.33 -0.51 1.22
N ARG A 24 8.82 -0.82 0.03
CA ARG A 24 9.41 0.15 -0.90
C ARG A 24 8.47 0.36 -2.06
N VAL A 25 8.41 1.57 -2.59
CA VAL A 25 7.53 1.92 -3.72
C VAL A 25 8.29 2.57 -4.84
N GLN A 26 7.90 2.28 -6.08
CA GLN A 26 8.46 2.91 -7.26
C GLN A 26 7.53 4.02 -7.77
N TRP A 27 7.98 5.27 -7.65
CA TRP A 27 7.31 6.43 -8.23
C TRP A 27 8.25 7.17 -9.15
N SER A 28 7.77 7.59 -10.33
CA SER A 28 8.59 8.33 -11.30
C SER A 28 9.91 7.63 -11.64
N SER A 29 9.91 6.30 -11.67
CA SER A 29 11.07 5.41 -11.88
C SER A 29 12.09 5.34 -10.71
N GLU A 30 11.86 6.05 -9.61
CA GLU A 30 12.70 6.00 -8.41
C GLU A 30 12.07 5.14 -7.32
N TRP A 31 12.90 4.40 -6.57
CA TRP A 31 12.45 3.62 -5.41
C TRP A 31 12.54 4.44 -4.13
N HIS A 32 11.44 4.50 -3.38
CA HIS A 32 11.33 5.17 -2.09
C HIS A 32 11.14 4.15 -0.97
N ALA A 33 11.98 4.25 0.07
CA ALA A 33 11.94 3.41 1.26
C ALA A 33 12.51 4.17 2.48
N PRO A 34 12.06 3.87 3.70
CA PRO A 34 10.88 3.05 4.00
C PRO A 34 9.59 3.81 3.67
N ALA A 35 8.60 3.09 3.15
CA ALA A 35 7.23 3.57 2.99
C ALA A 35 6.27 2.63 3.73
N LEU A 36 5.07 3.10 4.03
CA LEU A 36 4.04 2.37 4.76
C LEU A 36 2.84 2.12 3.86
N LEU A 37 2.43 0.86 3.77
CA LEU A 37 1.22 0.43 3.07
C LEU A 37 0.07 0.31 4.07
N HIS A 38 -0.94 1.15 3.90
CA HIS A 38 -2.11 1.25 4.78
C HIS A 38 -3.28 0.42 4.30
N GLY A 39 -3.31 0.03 3.02
CA GLY A 39 -4.34 -0.86 2.53
C GLY A 39 -4.39 -1.01 1.03
N TRP A 40 -5.35 -1.79 0.56
CA TRP A 40 -5.55 -2.10 -0.85
C TRP A 40 -6.97 -1.76 -1.31
N GLN A 41 -7.07 -1.21 -2.51
CA GLN A 41 -8.32 -0.98 -3.20
C GLN A 41 -8.25 -1.60 -4.60
N ARG A 42 -9.35 -2.21 -5.06
CA ARG A 42 -9.44 -2.77 -6.41
C ARG A 42 -9.80 -1.66 -7.39
N ASP A 43 -9.09 -1.57 -8.51
CA ASP A 43 -9.37 -0.63 -9.59
C ASP A 43 -9.62 -1.39 -10.90
N GLU A 44 -10.90 -1.48 -11.27
CA GLU A 44 -11.33 -2.18 -12.49
C GLU A 44 -11.11 -1.34 -13.76
N HIS A 45 -11.02 -0.01 -13.64
CA HIS A 45 -10.89 0.91 -14.77
C HIS A 45 -9.48 0.94 -15.36
N ARG A 46 -8.45 0.65 -14.56
CA ARG A 46 -7.04 0.64 -14.99
C ARG A 46 -6.52 -0.73 -15.42
N GLY A 47 -7.43 -1.69 -15.67
CA GLY A 47 -7.10 -3.03 -16.15
C GLY A 47 -7.24 -4.14 -15.09
N GLY A 48 -8.17 -4.00 -14.14
CA GLY A 48 -8.48 -5.06 -13.16
C GLY A 48 -7.40 -5.27 -12.09
N GLY A 49 -6.66 -4.21 -11.73
CA GLY A 49 -5.51 -4.28 -10.83
C GLY A 49 -5.81 -3.80 -9.40
N TRP A 50 -4.89 -4.10 -8.48
CA TRP A 50 -4.93 -3.57 -7.11
C TRP A 50 -4.08 -2.29 -6.99
N LEU A 51 -4.60 -1.30 -6.26
CA LEU A 51 -3.90 -0.10 -5.84
C LEU A 51 -3.64 -0.17 -4.32
N GLY A 52 -2.42 0.11 -3.90
CA GLY A 52 -2.06 0.24 -2.49
C GLY A 52 -2.06 1.69 -2.03
N CYS A 53 -2.68 1.98 -0.89
CA CYS A 53 -2.57 3.27 -0.21
C CYS A 53 -1.21 3.32 0.49
N VAL A 54 -0.26 4.04 -0.10
CA VAL A 54 1.11 4.09 0.41
C VAL A 54 1.50 5.50 0.84
N GLU A 55 2.07 5.61 2.04
CA GLU A 55 2.69 6.82 2.57
C GLU A 55 4.22 6.69 2.59
N TYR A 56 4.92 7.67 2.04
CA TYR A 56 6.37 7.80 2.15
C TYR A 56 6.73 9.08 2.91
N TYR A 57 7.50 8.93 3.98
CA TYR A 57 8.00 10.06 4.76
C TYR A 57 9.44 10.40 4.38
N ARG A 58 9.70 11.69 4.12
CA ARG A 58 11.06 12.21 3.89
C ARG A 58 11.35 13.35 4.84
N GLN A 59 12.39 13.17 5.66
CA GLN A 59 12.95 14.22 6.49
C GLN A 59 13.98 15.04 5.69
N PHE A 60 13.94 16.37 5.81
CA PHE A 60 14.93 17.27 5.18
C PHE A 60 15.67 18.14 6.20
N ALA A 61 15.19 18.23 7.45
CA ALA A 61 15.92 18.85 8.57
C ALA A 61 15.52 18.17 9.89
N PRO A 62 16.29 18.32 10.99
CA PRO A 62 15.90 17.80 12.30
C PRO A 62 14.49 18.27 12.70
N GLY A 63 13.56 17.33 12.93
CA GLY A 63 12.17 17.63 13.26
C GLY A 63 11.31 18.20 12.13
N SER A 64 11.82 18.33 10.90
CA SER A 64 11.07 18.82 9.73
C SER A 64 11.16 17.86 8.55
N GLY A 65 10.00 17.52 8.01
CA GLY A 65 9.86 16.61 6.89
C GLY A 65 8.50 16.75 6.23
N TYR A 66 8.25 15.91 5.24
CA TYR A 66 6.94 15.78 4.61
C TYR A 66 6.59 14.31 4.42
N ALA A 67 5.29 14.01 4.40
CA ALA A 67 4.76 12.72 3.99
C ALA A 67 4.08 12.88 2.62
N VAL A 68 4.25 11.89 1.76
CA VAL A 68 3.55 11.80 0.47
C VAL A 68 2.70 10.55 0.48
N GLY A 69 1.38 10.72 0.42
CA GLY A 69 0.41 9.64 0.26
C GLY A 69 0.01 9.48 -1.20
N ARG A 70 0.05 8.25 -1.73
CA ARG A 70 -0.39 7.96 -3.10
C ARG A 70 -0.95 6.55 -3.25
N TRP A 71 -2.08 6.45 -3.94
CA TRP A 71 -2.56 5.18 -4.51
C TRP A 71 -1.60 4.69 -5.59
N THR A 72 -0.96 3.56 -5.32
CA THR A 72 0.16 3.05 -6.11
C THR A 72 -0.21 1.68 -6.67
N PRO A 73 -0.05 1.43 -7.99
CA PRO A 73 -0.31 0.12 -8.55
C PRO A 73 0.52 -0.97 -7.87
N VAL A 74 -0.08 -2.14 -7.64
CA VAL A 74 0.54 -3.25 -6.93
C VAL A 74 1.91 -3.65 -7.49
N TRP A 75 2.11 -3.58 -8.81
CA TRP A 75 3.40 -3.91 -9.45
C TRP A 75 4.53 -2.91 -9.14
N ASN A 76 4.22 -1.73 -8.60
CA ASN A 76 5.19 -0.74 -8.14
C ASN A 76 5.43 -0.81 -6.63
N ILE A 77 4.83 -1.75 -5.91
CA ILE A 77 4.97 -1.91 -4.45
C ILE A 77 5.70 -3.21 -4.17
N GLN A 78 6.72 -3.17 -3.32
CA GLN A 78 7.44 -4.36 -2.88
C GLN A 78 7.58 -4.37 -1.36
N PRO A 79 7.31 -5.51 -0.68
CA PRO A 79 7.58 -5.65 0.74
C PRO A 79 9.05 -5.35 1.05
N LEU A 80 9.31 -4.58 2.11
CA LEU A 80 10.63 -4.60 2.72
C LEU A 80 10.72 -5.90 3.49
N LEU A 81 11.36 -6.91 2.90
CA LEU A 81 11.63 -8.16 3.59
C LEU A 81 12.36 -7.81 4.89
N GLY A 82 11.68 -8.02 6.03
CA GLY A 82 12.36 -8.14 7.30
C GLY A 82 13.38 -9.26 7.13
N ARG A 83 14.66 -8.99 7.41
CA ARG A 83 15.58 -10.07 7.74
C ARG A 83 15.12 -10.62 9.08
N ASP A 84 14.17 -11.54 9.06
CA ASP A 84 13.97 -12.49 10.15
C ASP A 84 14.73 -13.76 9.75
N GLN A 85 16.04 -13.73 10.05
CA GLN A 85 16.84 -14.86 10.52
C GLN A 85 18.16 -14.35 11.10
#